data_AF-A0A259RPV8-F1
#
_entry.id   AF-A0A259RPV8-F1
#
_cell.length_a   1.000
_cell.length_b   1.000
_cell.length_c   1.000
_cell.angle_alpha   90.00
_cell.angle_beta   90.00
_cell.angle_gamma   90.00
#
_symmetry.space_group_name_H-M   'P 1'
#
loop_
_entity.id
_entity.type
_entity.pdbx_description
1 polymer ?
#
loop_
_entity_poly.entity_id
_entity_poly.type
_entity_poly.pdbx_seq_one_letter_code
_entity_poly.pdbx_strand_id
1 'polypeptide(L)'
;MTLKLRAPLGISFSALLLWSFALVGLPLLIGLSVTAYLFDQVATQARSSVAVAVQLTRTSRQIAQDIDNLQRASGQCLVLQDAALCSGVRQAHEAYVQDASQLQAMPLPPDQQHTLYRLNTMEAALFSGVMASGKVKDGARVFNALNPQFDAMRLSADRLINHSNGLVDALEARLLQVSNRVWSVLGWLALASVSLSVCLALLFSWLLSQPLRQIKRSIRRLGEGQLDQAPSVAGPRDLVDLGVQLDWLRRRLADLEAQKIQLLRHVSHELKTPLASMKEGVDLLAEGVPGPLNAEQQSITRIMR
;
A
#
# COMPACT_ATOMS: atom_id res chain seq x y z
N MET A 1 20.46 6.65 29.03
CA MET A 1 21.50 7.29 28.18
C MET A 1 20.84 8.33 27.30
N THR A 2 20.96 9.62 27.65
CA THR A 2 20.44 10.72 26.85
C THR A 2 21.53 11.16 25.86
N LEU A 3 21.42 10.73 24.59
CA LEU A 3 22.33 11.20 23.54
C LEU A 3 22.16 12.72 23.39
N LYS A 4 23.11 13.50 23.94
CA LYS A 4 23.23 14.94 23.69
C LYS A 4 23.87 15.12 22.32
N LEU A 5 23.05 15.14 21.27
CA LEU A 5 23.49 15.60 19.94
C LEU A 5 23.83 17.09 20.04
N ARG A 6 25.14 17.40 20.07
CA ARG A 6 25.70 18.74 20.28
C ARG A 6 25.99 19.48 18.98
N ALA A 7 25.68 18.88 17.83
CA ALA A 7 25.96 19.44 16.51
C ALA A 7 24.65 19.90 15.82
N PRO A 8 24.63 21.07 15.16
CA PRO A 8 23.49 21.51 14.37
C PRO A 8 23.29 20.53 13.20
N LEU A 9 22.08 20.00 13.04
CA LEU A 9 21.72 19.29 11.82
C LEU A 9 21.56 20.34 10.71
N GLY A 10 22.42 20.32 9.70
CA GLY A 10 22.39 21.25 8.57
C GLY A 10 21.14 21.17 7.67
N ILE A 11 20.20 20.28 8.00
CA ILE A 11 18.99 19.98 7.21
C ILE A 11 17.81 20.79 7.79
N SER A 12 17.02 21.42 6.91
CA SER A 12 15.78 22.13 7.29
C SER A 12 14.71 21.13 7.78
N PHE A 13 13.83 21.58 8.67
CA PHE A 13 12.70 20.81 9.18
C PHE A 13 11.77 20.35 8.05
N SER A 14 11.48 21.24 7.09
CA SER A 14 10.64 20.91 5.93
C SER A 14 11.26 19.80 5.08
N ALA A 15 12.58 19.83 4.86
CA ALA A 15 13.31 18.79 4.16
C ALA A 15 13.30 17.45 4.92
N LEU A 16 13.44 17.46 6.24
CA LEU A 16 13.31 16.25 7.07
C LEU A 16 11.91 15.63 6.99
N LEU A 17 10.86 16.46 7.00
CA LEU A 17 9.48 16.01 6.83
C LEU A 17 9.23 15.40 5.45
N LEU A 18 9.78 16.02 4.40
CA LEU A 18 9.67 15.56 3.03
C LEU A 18 10.40 14.22 2.84
N TRP A 19 11.60 14.09 3.40
CA TRP A 19 12.35 12.84 3.42
C TRP A 19 11.64 11.75 4.21
N SER A 20 11.02 12.06 5.34
CA SER A 20 10.18 11.13 6.09
C SER A 20 9.02 10.61 5.26
N PHE A 21 8.30 11.53 4.60
CA PHE A 21 7.12 11.18 3.81
C PHE A 21 7.52 10.35 2.59
N ALA A 22 8.63 10.70 1.94
CA ALA A 22 9.21 9.91 0.85
C ALA A 22 9.67 8.53 1.34
N LEU A 23 10.37 8.43 2.47
CA LEU A 23 10.88 7.16 3.00
C LEU A 23 9.74 6.18 3.35
N VAL A 24 8.58 6.68 3.79
CA VAL A 24 7.40 5.85 4.11
C VAL A 24 6.53 5.60 2.87
N GLY A 25 6.27 6.62 2.07
CA GLY A 25 5.35 6.54 0.93
C GLY A 25 5.92 5.76 -0.25
N LEU A 26 7.23 5.85 -0.50
CA LEU A 26 7.87 5.26 -1.68
C LEU A 26 7.89 3.72 -1.61
N PRO A 27 8.24 3.07 -0.48
CA PRO A 27 8.11 1.61 -0.34
C PRO A 27 6.66 1.13 -0.45
N LEU A 28 5.69 1.91 0.05
CA LEU A 28 4.27 1.57 -0.04
C LEU A 28 3.80 1.59 -1.50
N LEU A 29 4.17 2.63 -2.25
CA LEU A 29 3.87 2.75 -3.69
C LEU A 29 4.56 1.67 -4.52
N ILE A 30 5.83 1.37 -4.22
CA ILE A 30 6.56 0.28 -4.86
C ILE A 30 5.86 -1.05 -4.57
N GLY A 31 5.53 -1.34 -3.32
CA GLY A 31 4.85 -2.57 -2.94
C GLY A 31 3.50 -2.72 -3.64
N LEU A 32 2.70 -1.65 -3.68
CA LEU A 32 1.40 -1.63 -4.36
C LEU A 32 1.56 -1.87 -5.87
N SER A 33 2.59 -1.28 -6.49
CA SER A 33 2.92 -1.48 -7.91
C SER A 33 3.38 -2.91 -8.20
N VAL A 34 4.26 -3.48 -7.37
CA VAL A 34 4.73 -4.87 -7.50
C VAL A 34 3.55 -5.83 -7.34
N THR A 35 2.64 -5.58 -6.40
CA THR A 35 1.45 -6.43 -6.24
C THR A 35 0.50 -6.33 -7.42
N ALA A 36 0.28 -5.13 -7.98
CA ALA A 36 -0.53 -4.96 -9.17
C ALA A 36 0.07 -5.70 -10.38
N TYR A 37 1.39 -5.63 -10.55
CA TYR A 37 2.11 -6.33 -11.61
C TYR A 37 2.03 -7.86 -11.47
N LEU A 38 2.26 -8.38 -10.27
CA LEU A 38 2.16 -9.82 -9.98
C LEU A 38 0.73 -10.33 -10.16
N PHE A 39 -0.27 -9.52 -9.80
CA PHE A 39 -1.68 -9.85 -10.00
C PHE A 39 -2.03 -9.91 -11.48
N ASP A 40 -1.58 -8.95 -12.29
CA ASP A 40 -1.88 -8.88 -13.72
C ASP A 40 -1.28 -10.05 -14.52
N GLN A 41 -0.02 -10.42 -14.25
CA GLN A 41 0.62 -11.58 -14.90
C GLN A 41 -0.11 -12.89 -14.58
N VAL A 42 -0.48 -13.10 -13.32
CA VAL A 42 -1.13 -14.34 -12.91
C VAL A 42 -2.59 -14.37 -13.37
N ALA A 43 -3.29 -13.24 -13.33
CA ALA A 43 -4.69 -13.15 -13.75
C ALA A 43 -4.86 -13.36 -15.26
N THR A 44 -3.97 -12.80 -16.08
CA THR A 44 -4.01 -12.96 -17.54
C THR A 44 -3.66 -14.39 -17.96
N GLN A 45 -2.63 -14.99 -17.36
CA GLN A 45 -2.21 -16.37 -17.65
C GLN A 45 -3.21 -17.43 -17.14
N ALA A 46 -3.88 -17.16 -16.01
CA ALA A 46 -4.96 -18.02 -15.51
C ALA A 46 -6.19 -17.98 -16.43
N ARG A 47 -6.58 -16.81 -16.97
CA ARG A 47 -7.74 -16.68 -17.87
C ARG A 47 -7.60 -17.51 -19.14
N SER A 48 -6.44 -17.48 -19.80
CA SER A 48 -6.21 -18.29 -21.02
C SER A 48 -6.13 -19.79 -20.73
N SER A 49 -5.52 -20.17 -19.60
CA SER A 49 -5.39 -21.58 -19.20
C SER A 49 -6.73 -22.19 -18.78
N VAL A 50 -7.59 -21.42 -18.10
CA VAL A 50 -8.96 -21.84 -17.72
C VAL A 50 -9.83 -22.00 -18.96
N ALA A 51 -9.76 -21.07 -19.92
CA ALA A 51 -10.54 -21.17 -21.16
C ALA A 51 -10.22 -22.46 -21.94
N VAL A 52 -8.93 -22.79 -22.07
CA VAL A 52 -8.47 -24.03 -22.73
C VAL A 52 -8.89 -25.28 -21.94
N ALA A 53 -8.74 -25.29 -20.62
CA ALA A 53 -9.12 -26.44 -19.79
C ALA A 53 -10.63 -26.70 -19.80
N VAL A 54 -11.46 -25.64 -19.73
CA VAL A 54 -12.93 -25.75 -19.82
C VAL A 54 -13.35 -26.29 -21.18
N GLN A 55 -12.73 -25.80 -22.26
CA GLN A 55 -13.05 -26.26 -23.61
C GLN A 55 -12.62 -27.71 -23.83
N LEU A 56 -11.45 -28.12 -23.33
CA LEU A 56 -10.97 -29.50 -23.38
C LEU A 56 -11.92 -30.46 -22.64
N THR A 57 -12.36 -30.11 -21.43
CA THR A 57 -13.32 -30.91 -20.65
C THR A 57 -14.67 -31.02 -21.37
N ARG A 58 -15.16 -29.93 -21.98
CA ARG A 58 -16.42 -29.92 -22.72
C ARG A 58 -16.37 -30.85 -23.93
N THR A 59 -15.36 -30.73 -24.77
CA THR A 59 -15.20 -31.57 -25.97
C THR A 59 -14.96 -33.04 -25.59
N SER A 60 -14.22 -33.32 -24.50
CA SER A 60 -14.04 -34.69 -24.00
C SER A 60 -15.35 -35.35 -23.54
N ARG A 61 -16.25 -34.59 -22.91
CA ARG A 61 -17.60 -35.07 -22.56
C ARG A 61 -18.47 -35.28 -23.80
N GLN A 62 -18.31 -34.45 -24.82
CA GLN A 62 -19.01 -34.58 -26.09
C GLN A 62 -18.62 -35.89 -26.80
N ILE A 63 -17.32 -36.22 -26.85
CA ILE A 63 -16.81 -37.51 -27.35
C ILE A 63 -17.48 -38.71 -26.65
N ALA A 64 -17.63 -38.66 -25.32
CA ALA A 64 -18.30 -39.73 -24.58
C ALA A 64 -19.77 -39.88 -24.97
N GLN A 65 -20.48 -38.76 -25.17
CA GLN A 65 -21.86 -38.76 -25.66
C GLN A 65 -21.97 -39.31 -27.09
N ASP A 66 -21.00 -39.00 -27.96
CA ASP A 66 -20.97 -39.52 -29.33
C ASP A 66 -20.74 -41.02 -29.36
N ILE A 67 -19.91 -41.56 -28.47
CA ILE A 67 -19.72 -43.01 -28.29
C ILE A 67 -21.05 -43.68 -27.89
N ASP A 68 -21.80 -43.07 -26.97
CA ASP A 68 -23.12 -43.57 -26.57
C ASP A 68 -24.13 -43.50 -27.73
N ASN A 69 -24.12 -42.41 -28.50
CA ASN A 69 -24.94 -42.25 -29.70
C ASN A 69 -24.62 -43.30 -30.75
N LEU A 70 -23.34 -43.54 -31.00
CA LEU A 70 -22.84 -44.53 -31.94
C LEU A 70 -23.24 -45.94 -31.53
N GLN A 71 -23.15 -46.28 -30.23
CA GLN A 71 -23.60 -47.58 -29.73
C GLN A 71 -25.10 -47.76 -29.95
N ARG A 72 -25.91 -46.76 -29.58
CA ARG A 72 -27.38 -46.82 -29.75
C ARG A 72 -27.76 -46.96 -31.22
N ALA A 73 -27.18 -46.15 -32.10
CA ALA A 73 -27.43 -46.20 -33.54
C ALA A 73 -26.98 -47.55 -34.15
N SER A 74 -25.82 -48.08 -33.71
CA SER A 74 -25.32 -49.38 -34.17
C SER A 74 -26.24 -50.52 -33.75
N GLY A 75 -26.78 -50.47 -32.53
CA GLY A 75 -27.79 -51.41 -32.04
C GLY A 75 -29.07 -51.35 -32.88
N GLN A 76 -29.58 -50.16 -33.17
CA GLN A 76 -30.78 -49.99 -34.01
C GLN A 76 -30.57 -50.50 -35.44
N CYS A 77 -29.45 -50.15 -36.09
CA CYS A 77 -29.13 -50.61 -37.44
C CYS A 77 -28.97 -52.15 -37.52
N LEU A 78 -28.22 -52.75 -36.60
CA LEU A 78 -27.95 -54.19 -36.63
C LEU A 78 -29.15 -55.03 -36.16
N VAL A 79 -29.82 -54.65 -35.07
CA VAL A 79 -30.90 -55.45 -34.48
C VAL A 79 -32.20 -55.34 -35.27
N LEU A 80 -32.57 -54.15 -35.75
CA LEU A 80 -33.82 -53.94 -36.49
C LEU A 80 -33.70 -54.21 -38.00
N GLN A 81 -32.47 -54.38 -38.51
CA GLN A 81 -32.16 -54.72 -39.91
C GLN A 81 -32.79 -53.76 -40.95
N ASP A 82 -33.08 -52.52 -40.55
CA ASP A 82 -33.61 -51.49 -41.43
C ASP A 82 -32.47 -50.62 -41.98
N ALA A 83 -32.32 -50.62 -43.29
CA ALA A 83 -31.32 -49.83 -43.99
C ALA A 83 -31.49 -48.32 -43.76
N ALA A 84 -32.71 -47.85 -43.49
CA ALA A 84 -32.97 -46.46 -43.15
C ALA A 84 -32.37 -46.08 -41.78
N LEU A 85 -32.36 -47.00 -40.81
CA LEU A 85 -31.80 -46.78 -39.47
C LEU A 85 -30.26 -46.79 -39.46
N CYS A 86 -29.62 -47.41 -40.46
CA CYS A 86 -28.16 -47.37 -40.61
C CYS A 86 -27.62 -45.98 -41.02
N SER A 87 -28.47 -45.08 -41.49
CA SER A 87 -28.10 -43.66 -41.68
C SER A 87 -27.72 -42.98 -40.36
N GLY A 88 -28.35 -43.37 -39.24
CA GLY A 88 -28.03 -42.85 -37.91
C GLY A 88 -26.62 -43.22 -37.44
N VAL A 89 -26.09 -44.37 -37.86
CA VAL A 89 -24.69 -44.77 -37.58
C VAL A 89 -23.71 -43.84 -38.29
N ARG A 90 -24.00 -43.49 -39.55
CA ARG A 90 -23.17 -42.53 -40.31
C ARG A 90 -23.20 -41.14 -39.69
N GLN A 91 -24.37 -40.68 -39.26
CA GLN A 91 -24.50 -39.39 -38.58
C GLN A 91 -23.74 -39.36 -37.24
N ALA A 92 -23.82 -40.44 -36.46
CA ALA A 92 -23.08 -40.56 -35.20
C ALA A 92 -21.56 -40.60 -35.43
N HIS A 93 -21.10 -41.30 -36.46
CA HIS A 93 -19.70 -41.31 -36.90
C HIS A 93 -19.21 -39.91 -37.30
N GLU A 94 -19.97 -39.20 -38.13
CA GLU A 94 -19.62 -37.84 -38.57
C GLU A 94 -19.51 -36.87 -37.38
N ALA A 95 -20.45 -36.93 -36.43
CA ALA A 95 -20.42 -36.13 -35.21
C ALA A 95 -19.16 -36.43 -34.38
N TYR A 96 -18.86 -37.72 -34.15
CA TYR A 96 -17.66 -38.14 -33.45
C TYR A 96 -16.38 -37.63 -34.13
N VAL A 97 -16.25 -37.80 -35.45
CA VAL A 97 -15.06 -37.38 -36.21
C VAL A 97 -14.87 -35.87 -36.11
N GLN A 98 -15.96 -35.10 -36.18
CA GLN A 98 -15.92 -33.65 -36.02
C GLN A 98 -15.37 -33.26 -34.63
N ASP A 99 -15.91 -33.84 -33.56
CA ASP A 99 -15.47 -33.48 -32.19
C ASP A 99 -14.08 -34.03 -31.86
N ALA A 100 -13.70 -35.18 -32.42
CA ALA A 100 -12.35 -35.72 -32.31
C ALA A 100 -11.32 -34.84 -33.03
N SER A 101 -11.67 -34.28 -34.19
CA SER A 101 -10.80 -33.36 -34.93
C SER A 101 -10.62 -32.01 -34.21
N GLN A 102 -11.69 -31.47 -33.60
CA GLN A 102 -11.60 -30.27 -32.77
C GLN A 102 -10.70 -30.50 -31.57
N LEU A 103 -10.82 -31.67 -30.93
CA LEU A 103 -9.98 -32.03 -29.81
C LEU A 103 -8.52 -32.15 -30.26
N GLN A 104 -8.24 -32.80 -31.38
CA GLN A 104 -6.88 -32.96 -31.92
C GLN A 104 -6.19 -31.63 -32.29
N ALA A 105 -6.97 -30.60 -32.64
CA ALA A 105 -6.45 -29.26 -32.93
C ALA A 105 -6.00 -28.49 -31.66
N MET A 106 -6.38 -28.95 -30.46
CA MET A 106 -5.96 -28.35 -29.20
C MET A 106 -4.54 -28.81 -28.80
N PRO A 107 -3.79 -28.03 -28.01
CA PRO A 107 -2.49 -28.45 -27.50
C PRO A 107 -2.66 -29.50 -26.37
N LEU A 108 -2.85 -30.77 -26.74
CA LEU A 108 -2.92 -31.87 -25.76
C LEU A 108 -1.53 -32.36 -25.33
N PRO A 109 -1.35 -32.76 -24.06
CA PRO A 109 -0.20 -33.55 -23.61
C PRO A 109 -0.04 -34.87 -24.39
N PRO A 110 1.19 -35.43 -24.48
CA PRO A 110 1.48 -36.64 -25.25
C PRO A 110 0.59 -37.84 -24.89
N ASP A 111 0.31 -38.05 -23.60
CA ASP A 111 -0.52 -39.16 -23.12
C ASP A 111 -1.98 -39.06 -23.59
N GLN A 112 -2.50 -37.84 -23.69
CA GLN A 112 -3.85 -37.56 -24.18
C GLN A 112 -3.92 -37.72 -25.71
N GLN A 113 -2.89 -37.29 -26.44
CA GLN A 113 -2.80 -37.49 -27.89
C GLN A 113 -2.83 -38.99 -28.24
N HIS A 114 -2.08 -39.82 -27.51
CA HIS A 114 -2.08 -41.27 -27.71
C HIS A 114 -3.44 -41.89 -27.39
N THR A 115 -4.11 -41.41 -26.35
CA THR A 115 -5.47 -41.88 -25.98
C THR A 115 -6.50 -41.51 -27.06
N LEU A 116 -6.45 -40.29 -27.58
CA LEU A 116 -7.32 -39.83 -28.67
C LEU A 116 -7.05 -40.59 -29.97
N TYR A 117 -5.79 -40.83 -30.31
CA TYR A 117 -5.42 -41.65 -31.46
C TYR A 117 -6.01 -43.06 -31.36
N ARG A 118 -5.87 -43.71 -30.20
CA ARG A 118 -6.46 -45.03 -29.96
C ARG A 118 -7.98 -45.01 -30.11
N LEU A 119 -8.64 -44.01 -29.53
CA LEU A 119 -10.09 -43.82 -29.67
C LEU A 119 -10.50 -43.71 -31.14
N ASN A 120 -9.83 -42.86 -31.93
CA ASN A 120 -10.12 -42.68 -33.35
C ASN A 120 -9.93 -43.98 -34.15
N THR A 121 -8.89 -44.75 -33.85
CA THR A 121 -8.66 -46.05 -34.53
C THR A 121 -9.72 -47.09 -34.17
N MET A 122 -10.18 -47.12 -32.92
CA MET A 122 -11.23 -48.03 -32.47
C MET A 122 -12.59 -47.66 -33.08
N GLU A 123 -12.89 -46.36 -33.14
CA GLU A 123 -14.13 -45.87 -33.75
C GLU A 123 -14.21 -46.20 -35.24
N ALA A 124 -13.14 -45.95 -36.00
CA ALA A 124 -13.11 -46.25 -37.43
C ALA A 124 -13.25 -47.76 -37.72
N ALA A 125 -12.65 -48.61 -36.88
CA ALA A 125 -12.80 -50.06 -36.95
C ALA A 125 -14.24 -50.51 -36.63
N LEU A 126 -14.86 -49.90 -35.62
CA LEU A 126 -16.27 -50.15 -35.27
C LEU A 126 -17.22 -49.73 -36.38
N PHE A 127 -17.06 -48.51 -36.89
CA PHE A 127 -17.88 -47.96 -37.96
C PHE A 127 -17.84 -48.85 -39.21
N SER A 128 -16.63 -49.21 -39.67
CA SER A 128 -16.47 -50.10 -40.82
C SER A 128 -17.04 -51.51 -40.56
N GLY A 129 -16.88 -52.05 -39.35
CA GLY A 129 -17.45 -53.34 -38.95
C GLY A 129 -18.98 -53.36 -38.93
N VAL A 130 -19.61 -52.31 -38.41
CA VAL A 130 -21.08 -52.16 -38.38
C VAL A 130 -21.62 -52.01 -39.80
N MET A 131 -21.01 -51.16 -40.63
CA MET A 131 -21.46 -50.92 -42.01
C MET A 131 -21.27 -52.14 -42.92
N ALA A 132 -20.23 -52.95 -42.70
CA ALA A 132 -20.05 -54.22 -43.43
C ALA A 132 -21.06 -55.29 -43.00
N SER A 133 -21.51 -55.26 -41.74
CA SER A 133 -22.39 -56.27 -41.16
C SER A 133 -23.88 -55.97 -41.28
N GLY A 134 -24.27 -54.82 -41.85
CA GLY A 134 -25.67 -54.37 -41.98
C GLY A 134 -26.61 -55.26 -42.80
N LYS A 135 -26.11 -56.36 -43.41
CA LYS A 135 -26.91 -57.35 -44.15
C LYS A 135 -26.93 -58.75 -43.51
N VAL A 136 -26.36 -58.91 -42.31
CA VAL A 136 -26.23 -60.19 -41.62
C VAL A 136 -27.53 -60.55 -40.88
N LYS A 137 -28.00 -61.81 -41.02
CA LYS A 137 -29.28 -62.27 -40.45
C LYS A 137 -29.35 -62.28 -38.91
N ASP A 138 -28.20 -62.34 -38.23
CA ASP A 138 -28.09 -62.37 -36.75
C ASP A 138 -27.50 -61.06 -36.18
N GLY A 139 -28.09 -59.93 -36.53
CA GLY A 139 -27.57 -58.62 -36.12
C GLY A 139 -27.45 -58.39 -34.61
N ALA A 140 -28.30 -59.02 -33.79
CA ALA A 140 -28.16 -58.99 -32.33
C ALA A 140 -26.87 -59.67 -31.83
N ARG A 141 -26.46 -60.78 -32.46
CA ARG A 141 -25.21 -61.47 -32.12
C ARG A 141 -24.00 -60.63 -32.52
N VAL A 142 -24.06 -60.00 -33.69
CA VAL A 142 -23.02 -59.07 -34.16
C VAL A 142 -22.90 -57.88 -33.22
N PHE A 143 -24.00 -57.23 -32.85
CA PHE A 143 -23.99 -56.11 -31.91
C PHE A 143 -23.41 -56.50 -30.54
N ASN A 144 -23.82 -57.65 -29.99
CA ASN A 144 -23.29 -58.14 -28.71
C ASN A 144 -21.78 -58.42 -28.76
N ALA A 145 -21.23 -58.82 -29.91
CA ALA A 145 -19.80 -58.98 -30.09
C ALA A 145 -19.03 -57.65 -30.13
N LEU A 146 -19.71 -56.54 -30.42
CA LEU A 146 -19.13 -55.19 -30.43
C LEU A 146 -19.19 -54.50 -29.06
N ASN A 147 -20.04 -54.94 -28.13
CA ASN A 147 -20.16 -54.34 -26.79
C ASN A 147 -18.81 -54.16 -26.07
N PRO A 148 -17.88 -55.14 -26.05
CA PRO A 148 -16.57 -54.96 -25.42
C PRO A 148 -15.73 -53.83 -26.04
N GLN A 149 -15.90 -53.54 -27.34
CA GLN A 149 -15.22 -52.45 -28.02
C GLN A 149 -15.82 -51.10 -27.62
N PHE A 150 -17.15 -50.98 -27.52
CA PHE A 150 -17.81 -49.79 -26.98
C PHE A 150 -17.42 -49.51 -25.52
N ASP A 151 -17.35 -50.55 -24.69
CA ASP A 151 -16.91 -50.43 -23.30
C ASP A 151 -15.45 -49.94 -23.21
N ALA A 152 -14.56 -50.47 -24.06
CA ALA A 152 -13.17 -50.01 -24.12
C ALA A 152 -13.03 -48.56 -24.63
N MET A 153 -13.92 -48.11 -25.52
CA MET A 153 -14.00 -46.71 -25.95
C MET A 153 -14.48 -45.81 -24.80
N ARG A 154 -15.56 -46.17 -24.10
CA ARG A 154 -16.06 -45.43 -22.93
C ARG A 154 -14.99 -45.27 -21.86
N LEU A 155 -14.29 -46.35 -21.50
CA LEU A 155 -13.18 -46.31 -20.55
C LEU A 155 -12.02 -45.39 -21.00
N SER A 156 -11.82 -45.25 -22.31
CA SER A 156 -10.80 -44.34 -22.85
C SER A 156 -11.27 -42.89 -22.85
N ALA A 157 -12.56 -42.64 -23.11
CA ALA A 157 -13.18 -41.33 -22.98
C ALA A 157 -13.25 -40.86 -21.51
N ASP A 158 -13.57 -41.75 -20.57
CA ASP A 158 -13.56 -41.45 -19.13
C ASP A 158 -12.17 -41.09 -18.64
N ARG A 159 -11.13 -41.79 -19.12
CA ARG A 159 -9.74 -41.43 -18.82
C ARG A 159 -9.39 -40.03 -19.32
N LEU A 160 -9.84 -39.67 -20.51
CA LEU A 160 -9.63 -38.34 -21.09
C LEU A 160 -10.36 -37.24 -20.27
N ILE A 161 -11.60 -37.51 -19.83
CA ILE A 161 -12.37 -36.61 -18.96
C ILE A 161 -11.68 -36.44 -17.59
N ASN A 162 -11.27 -37.53 -16.95
CA ASN A 162 -10.64 -37.50 -15.63
C ASN A 162 -9.30 -36.76 -15.63
N HIS A 163 -8.49 -36.96 -16.68
CA HIS A 163 -7.24 -36.21 -16.85
C HIS A 163 -7.50 -34.70 -17.10
N SER A 164 -8.57 -34.36 -17.83
CA SER A 164 -8.96 -32.97 -18.08
C SER A 164 -9.48 -32.28 -16.82
N ASN A 165 -10.28 -32.97 -16.00
CA ASN A 165 -10.72 -32.46 -14.70
C ASN A 165 -9.54 -32.19 -13.75
N GLY A 166 -8.52 -33.07 -13.74
CA GLY A 166 -7.31 -32.84 -12.94
C GLY A 166 -6.53 -31.56 -13.32
N LEU A 167 -6.63 -31.09 -14.57
CA LEU A 167 -6.05 -29.81 -14.98
C LEU A 167 -6.85 -28.61 -14.42
N VAL A 168 -8.17 -28.74 -14.31
CA VAL A 168 -9.05 -27.73 -13.70
C VAL A 168 -8.81 -27.67 -12.18
N ASP A 169 -8.69 -28.81 -11.51
CA ASP A 169 -8.38 -28.88 -10.08
C ASP A 169 -6.98 -28.32 -9.78
N ALA A 170 -6.00 -28.57 -10.65
CA ALA A 170 -4.66 -27.98 -10.54
C ALA A 170 -4.66 -26.46 -10.75
N LEU A 171 -5.56 -25.93 -11.59
CA LEU A 171 -5.77 -24.49 -11.77
C LEU A 171 -6.41 -23.86 -10.53
N GLU A 172 -7.40 -24.51 -9.93
CA GLU A 172 -8.01 -24.08 -8.66
C GLU A 172 -6.96 -24.05 -7.53
N ALA A 173 -6.15 -25.10 -7.41
CA ALA A 173 -5.06 -25.15 -6.43
C ALA A 173 -4.01 -24.04 -6.65
N ARG A 174 -3.67 -23.71 -7.90
CA ARG A 174 -2.76 -22.58 -8.22
C ARG A 174 -3.37 -21.23 -7.86
N LEU A 175 -4.66 -21.02 -8.11
CA LEU A 175 -5.36 -19.78 -7.74
C LEU A 175 -5.37 -19.58 -6.21
N LEU A 176 -5.61 -20.65 -5.46
CA LEU A 176 -5.55 -20.62 -3.99
C LEU A 176 -4.13 -20.37 -3.45
N GLN A 177 -3.09 -20.95 -4.08
CA GLN A 177 -1.70 -20.69 -3.69
C GLN A 177 -1.25 -19.25 -3.96
N VAL A 178 -1.69 -18.66 -5.07
CA VAL A 178 -1.42 -17.24 -5.37
C VAL A 178 -2.07 -16.34 -4.34
N SER A 179 -3.31 -16.65 -3.94
CA SER A 179 -4.00 -15.93 -2.85
C SER A 179 -3.13 -15.89 -1.59
N ASN A 180 -2.66 -17.05 -1.09
CA ASN A 180 -1.86 -17.11 0.14
C ASN A 180 -0.50 -16.39 0.04
N ARG A 181 0.19 -16.48 -1.11
CA ARG A 181 1.45 -15.73 -1.32
C ARG A 181 1.21 -14.22 -1.30
N VAL A 182 0.15 -13.74 -1.96
CA VAL A 182 -0.23 -12.33 -2.00
C VAL A 182 -0.55 -11.83 -0.58
N TRP A 183 -1.36 -12.56 0.20
CA TRP A 183 -1.68 -12.18 1.58
C TRP A 183 -0.43 -12.14 2.49
N SER A 184 0.53 -13.06 2.31
CA SER A 184 1.77 -13.06 3.11
C SER A 184 2.69 -11.87 2.79
N VAL A 185 2.85 -11.52 1.51
CA VAL A 185 3.66 -10.37 1.08
C VAL A 185 2.99 -9.06 1.50
N LEU A 186 1.66 -8.96 1.36
CA LEU A 186 0.89 -7.82 1.86
C LEU A 186 1.00 -7.67 3.37
N GLY A 187 0.91 -8.77 4.12
CA GLY A 187 1.07 -8.77 5.57
C GLY A 187 2.44 -8.25 6.01
N TRP A 188 3.52 -8.75 5.40
CA TRP A 188 4.88 -8.31 5.71
C TRP A 188 5.16 -6.87 5.29
N LEU A 189 4.70 -6.45 4.12
CA LEU A 189 4.87 -5.07 3.64
C LEU A 189 4.08 -4.09 4.51
N ALA A 190 2.84 -4.43 4.86
CA ALA A 190 2.01 -3.62 5.75
C ALA A 190 2.66 -3.52 7.15
N LEU A 191 3.13 -4.64 7.70
CA LEU A 191 3.80 -4.66 8.99
C LEU A 191 5.08 -3.82 8.97
N ALA A 192 5.92 -3.97 7.94
CA ALA A 192 7.14 -3.18 7.76
C ALA A 192 6.83 -1.68 7.62
N SER A 193 5.80 -1.31 6.85
CA SER A 193 5.36 0.08 6.69
C SER A 193 4.86 0.68 8.00
N VAL A 194 4.06 -0.06 8.76
CA VAL A 194 3.55 0.39 10.07
C VAL A 194 4.71 0.54 11.06
N SER A 195 5.60 -0.45 11.15
CA SER A 195 6.78 -0.39 12.01
C SER A 195 7.69 0.78 11.66
N LEU A 196 7.93 1.04 10.37
CA LEU A 196 8.74 2.17 9.91
C LEU A 196 8.07 3.51 10.25
N SER A 197 6.75 3.62 10.04
CA SER A 197 5.98 4.82 10.37
C SER A 197 6.01 5.11 11.88
N VAL A 198 5.85 4.09 12.73
CA VAL A 198 5.95 4.24 14.19
C VAL A 198 7.37 4.64 14.60
N CYS A 199 8.38 4.01 14.02
CA CYS A 199 9.78 4.33 14.31
C CYS A 199 10.11 5.80 13.96
N LEU A 200 9.68 6.26 12.79
CA LEU A 200 9.85 7.66 12.38
C LEU A 200 9.06 8.63 13.24
N ALA A 201 7.80 8.32 13.57
CA ALA A 201 6.99 9.16 14.45
C ALA A 201 7.64 9.32 15.84
N LEU A 202 8.20 8.26 16.40
CA LEU A 202 8.94 8.30 17.67
C LEU A 202 10.24 9.10 17.54
N LEU A 203 10.98 8.92 16.44
CA LEU A 203 12.22 9.64 16.17
C LEU A 203 11.96 11.15 16.04
N PHE A 204 10.95 11.55 15.26
CA PHE A 204 10.55 12.96 15.12
C PHE A 204 10.04 13.54 16.43
N SER A 205 9.18 12.80 17.15
CA SER A 205 8.68 13.22 18.45
C SER A 205 9.85 13.51 19.39
N TRP A 206 10.87 12.64 19.44
CA TRP A 206 12.05 12.86 20.26
C TRP A 206 12.90 14.05 19.79
N LEU A 207 13.15 14.15 18.48
CA LEU A 207 13.97 15.21 17.87
C LEU A 207 13.37 16.61 18.03
N LEU A 208 12.04 16.75 17.99
CA LEU A 208 11.34 18.03 18.13
C LEU A 208 11.03 18.40 19.58
N SER A 209 10.70 17.41 20.42
CA SER A 209 10.30 17.65 21.81
C SER A 209 11.38 18.36 22.62
N GLN A 210 12.66 18.05 22.37
CA GLN A 210 13.76 18.62 23.13
C GLN A 210 14.04 20.11 22.79
N PRO A 211 14.23 20.52 21.51
CA PRO A 211 14.40 21.93 21.16
C PRO A 211 13.16 22.79 21.49
N LEU A 212 11.94 22.28 21.29
CA LEU A 212 10.72 23.02 21.68
C LEU A 212 10.69 23.31 23.19
N ARG A 213 11.12 22.34 24.02
CA ARG A 213 11.27 22.57 25.46
C ARG A 213 12.36 23.59 25.78
N GLN A 214 13.46 23.63 25.04
CA GLN A 214 14.53 24.63 25.21
C GLN A 214 14.02 26.03 24.88
N ILE A 215 13.37 26.21 23.73
CA ILE A 215 12.74 27.47 23.31
C ILE A 215 11.72 27.94 24.35
N LYS A 216 10.82 27.06 24.80
CA LYS A 216 9.80 27.39 25.80
C LYS A 216 10.40 27.89 27.11
N ARG A 217 11.51 27.29 27.55
CA ARG A 217 12.25 27.72 28.75
C ARG A 217 12.92 29.07 28.53
N SER A 218 13.54 29.30 27.37
CA SER A 218 14.19 30.57 27.05
C SER A 218 13.18 31.73 27.01
N ILE A 219 12.02 31.54 26.37
CA ILE A 219 10.96 32.55 26.34
C ILE A 219 10.49 32.89 27.76
N ARG A 220 10.26 31.87 28.60
CA ARG A 220 9.84 32.08 29.99
C ARG A 220 10.88 32.88 30.79
N ARG A 221 12.17 32.59 30.63
CA ARG A 221 13.26 33.36 31.28
C ARG A 221 13.32 34.81 30.83
N LEU A 222 13.14 35.07 29.52
CA LEU A 222 13.03 36.43 29.00
C LEU A 222 11.85 37.18 29.63
N GLY A 223 10.69 36.52 29.75
CA GLY A 223 9.51 37.11 30.39
C GLY A 223 9.66 37.36 31.89
N GLU A 224 10.51 36.58 32.58
CA GLU A 224 10.86 36.76 33.99
C GLU A 224 11.98 37.81 34.21
N GLY A 225 12.49 38.46 33.15
CA GLY A 225 13.55 39.48 33.23
C GLY A 225 14.97 38.90 33.40
N GLN A 226 15.15 37.60 33.25
CA GLN A 226 16.46 36.94 33.38
C GLN A 226 17.24 37.05 32.05
N LEU A 227 17.95 38.16 31.86
CA LEU A 227 18.64 38.49 30.60
C LEU A 227 20.10 38.04 30.54
N ASP A 228 20.63 37.35 31.55
CA ASP A 228 22.07 37.07 31.67
C ASP A 228 22.56 35.89 30.81
N GLN A 229 21.70 34.93 30.48
CA GLN A 229 22.08 33.68 29.82
C GLN A 229 21.60 33.62 28.37
N ALA A 230 22.52 33.33 27.44
CA ALA A 230 22.19 33.11 26.04
C ALA A 230 21.33 31.84 25.85
N PRO A 231 20.28 31.88 25.00
CA PRO A 231 19.49 30.70 24.68
C PRO A 231 20.31 29.69 23.87
N SER A 232 20.58 28.52 24.45
CA SER A 232 21.21 27.40 23.75
C SER A 232 20.14 26.47 23.17
N VAL A 233 19.74 26.70 21.91
CA VAL A 233 18.81 25.83 21.17
C VAL A 233 19.60 24.91 20.23
N ALA A 234 19.49 23.60 20.42
CA ALA A 234 20.09 22.59 19.54
C ALA A 234 18.99 21.84 18.77
N GLY A 235 19.16 21.62 17.47
CA GLY A 235 18.15 20.94 16.64
C GLY A 235 18.32 21.15 15.13
N PRO A 236 17.25 20.91 14.35
CA PRO A 236 17.17 21.27 12.93
C PRO A 236 17.50 22.74 12.71
N ARG A 237 18.03 23.07 11.52
CA ARG A 237 18.48 24.42 11.16
C ARG A 237 17.48 25.52 11.52
N ASP A 238 16.21 25.31 11.17
CA ASP A 238 15.14 26.29 11.41
C ASP A 238 14.93 26.59 12.92
N LEU A 239 15.16 25.60 13.80
CA LEU A 239 15.05 25.80 15.25
C LEU A 239 16.29 26.46 15.85
N VAL A 240 17.46 26.20 15.27
CA VAL A 240 18.71 26.91 15.65
C VAL A 240 18.61 28.38 15.26
N ASP A 241 18.10 28.68 14.06
CA ASP A 241 17.88 30.05 13.59
C ASP A 241 16.91 30.82 14.51
N LEU A 242 15.86 30.16 15.00
CA LEU A 242 14.98 30.72 16.03
C LEU A 242 15.71 31.00 17.36
N GLY A 243 16.64 30.14 17.76
CA GLY A 243 17.49 30.37 18.93
C GLY A 243 18.36 31.62 18.80
N VAL A 244 18.91 31.87 17.61
CA VAL A 244 19.69 33.08 17.30
C VAL A 244 18.80 34.33 17.38
N GLN A 245 17.58 34.27 16.84
CA GLN A 245 16.61 35.39 16.94
C GLN A 245 16.22 35.69 18.40
N LEU A 246 16.06 34.65 19.24
CA LEU A 246 15.81 34.83 20.67
C LEU A 246 16.98 35.49 21.40
N ASP A 247 18.23 35.16 21.05
CA ASP A 247 19.40 35.83 21.64
C ASP A 247 19.48 37.30 21.21
N TRP A 248 19.15 37.61 19.96
CA TRP A 248 19.04 38.99 19.49
C TRP A 248 17.99 39.77 20.29
N LEU A 249 16.80 39.20 20.50
CA LEU A 249 15.74 39.81 21.31
C LEU A 249 16.18 40.04 22.76
N ARG A 250 16.87 39.05 23.36
CA ARG A 250 17.43 39.16 24.73
C ARG A 250 18.38 40.35 24.85
N ARG A 251 19.33 40.49 23.91
CA ARG A 251 20.28 41.62 23.91
C ARG A 251 19.56 42.96 23.77
N ARG A 252 18.56 43.04 22.88
CA ARG A 252 17.78 44.25 22.69
C ARG A 252 17.00 44.66 23.94
N LEU A 253 16.43 43.70 24.66
CA LEU A 253 15.77 43.95 25.95
C LEU A 253 16.76 44.44 27.00
N ALA A 254 17.95 43.85 27.08
CA ALA A 254 18.99 44.25 28.03
C ALA A 254 19.46 45.70 27.78
N ASP A 255 19.64 46.08 26.52
CA ASP A 255 20.00 47.45 26.14
C ASP A 255 18.92 48.46 26.53
N LEU A 256 17.64 48.11 26.30
CA LEU A 256 16.51 48.97 26.68
C LEU A 256 16.41 49.16 28.20
N GLU A 257 16.65 48.09 28.96
CA GLU A 257 16.65 48.15 30.42
C GLU A 257 17.81 49.01 30.95
N ALA A 258 19.01 48.88 30.37
CA ALA A 258 20.15 49.73 30.70
C ALA A 258 19.88 51.21 30.38
N GLN A 259 19.28 51.51 29.22
CA GLN A 259 18.91 52.89 28.84
C GLN A 259 17.87 53.47 29.79
N LYS A 260 16.86 52.69 30.19
CA LYS A 260 15.85 53.12 31.18
C LYS A 260 16.51 53.49 32.51
N ILE A 261 17.44 52.66 33.02
CA ILE A 261 18.14 52.93 34.28
C ILE A 261 19.00 54.20 34.16
N GLN A 262 19.69 54.39 33.03
CA GLN A 262 20.51 55.57 32.79
C GLN A 262 19.65 56.85 32.72
N LEU A 263 18.51 56.81 32.03
CA LEU A 263 17.57 57.92 31.96
C LEU A 263 17.07 58.30 33.36
N LEU A 264 16.63 57.33 34.15
CA LEU A 264 16.15 57.58 35.51
C LEU A 264 17.24 58.20 36.40
N ARG A 265 18.49 57.74 36.27
CA ARG A 265 19.63 58.31 36.99
C ARG A 265 19.90 59.76 36.55
N HIS A 266 19.93 60.01 35.25
CA HIS A 266 20.18 61.34 34.70
C HIS A 266 19.09 62.32 35.11
N VAL A 267 17.80 61.96 34.95
CA VAL A 267 16.67 62.77 35.38
C VAL A 267 16.72 63.04 36.89
N SER A 268 17.10 62.05 37.71
CA SER A 268 17.26 62.26 39.15
C SER A 268 18.37 63.27 39.48
N HIS A 269 19.49 63.24 38.76
CA HIS A 269 20.57 64.23 38.93
C HIS A 269 20.14 65.63 38.50
N GLU A 270 19.55 65.75 37.32
CA GLU A 270 19.09 67.02 36.75
C GLU A 270 17.96 67.66 37.57
N LEU A 271 17.15 66.87 38.30
CA LEU A 271 16.15 67.41 39.22
C LEU A 271 16.73 67.80 40.58
N LYS A 272 17.77 67.11 41.06
CA LYS A 272 18.38 67.37 42.37
C LYS A 272 19.04 68.75 42.44
N THR A 273 19.72 69.17 41.37
CA THR A 273 20.40 70.46 41.29
C THR A 273 19.43 71.66 41.42
N PRO A 274 18.37 71.81 40.60
CA PRO A 274 17.44 72.91 40.72
C PRO A 274 16.61 72.85 42.00
N LEU A 275 16.27 71.66 42.53
CA LEU A 275 15.63 71.53 43.84
C LEU A 275 16.55 72.01 44.98
N ALA A 276 17.84 71.71 44.92
CA ALA A 276 18.81 72.22 45.89
C ALA A 276 18.95 73.75 45.79
N SER A 277 19.04 74.30 44.58
CA SER A 277 19.09 75.75 44.38
C SER A 277 17.81 76.46 44.81
N MET A 278 16.63 75.87 44.57
CA MET A 278 15.36 76.41 45.07
C MET A 278 15.32 76.39 46.60
N LYS A 279 15.79 75.31 47.23
CA LYS A 279 15.87 75.21 48.69
C LYS A 279 16.83 76.24 49.28
N GLU A 280 18.02 76.39 48.70
CA GLU A 280 19.02 77.37 49.12
C GLU A 280 18.51 78.81 48.93
N GLY A 281 17.81 79.10 47.84
CA GLY A 281 17.14 80.38 47.63
C GLY A 281 16.07 80.69 48.68
N VAL A 282 15.27 79.68 49.07
CA VAL A 282 14.28 79.81 50.16
C VAL A 282 14.97 80.04 51.51
N ASP A 283 16.06 79.34 51.80
CA ASP A 283 16.86 79.51 53.02
C ASP A 283 17.46 80.93 53.09
N LEU A 284 18.06 81.43 52.00
CA LEU A 284 18.62 82.79 51.93
C LEU A 284 17.56 83.89 52.07
N LEU A 285 16.37 83.68 51.49
CA LEU A 285 15.22 84.58 51.69
C LEU A 285 14.78 84.58 53.16
N ALA A 286 14.71 83.41 53.80
CA ALA A 286 14.34 83.29 55.21
C ALA A 286 15.37 83.95 56.15
N GLU A 287 16.65 83.97 55.78
CA GLU A 287 17.73 84.66 56.50
C GLU A 287 17.77 86.17 56.27
N GLY A 288 16.96 86.70 55.34
CA GLY A 288 16.84 88.14 55.07
C GLY A 288 18.00 88.73 54.28
N VAL A 289 18.84 87.90 53.66
CA VAL A 289 20.03 88.33 52.91
C VAL A 289 19.70 89.30 51.75
N PRO A 290 18.62 89.10 50.96
CA PRO A 290 18.27 90.02 49.87
C PRO A 290 17.49 91.28 50.34
N GLY A 291 16.99 91.29 51.59
CA GLY A 291 16.16 92.36 52.15
C GLY A 291 15.10 91.86 53.15
N PRO A 292 14.46 92.76 53.92
CA PRO A 292 13.45 92.38 54.91
C PRO A 292 12.17 91.85 54.26
N LEU A 293 11.74 90.65 54.67
CA LEU A 293 10.47 90.05 54.24
C LEU A 293 9.28 90.66 54.99
N ASN A 294 8.15 90.83 54.31
CA ASN A 294 6.88 91.18 54.97
C ASN A 294 6.26 89.96 55.70
N ALA A 295 5.19 90.18 56.48
CA ALA A 295 4.59 89.15 57.33
C ALA A 295 4.02 87.95 56.52
N GLU A 296 3.47 88.18 55.32
CA GLU A 296 2.97 87.11 54.44
C GLU A 296 4.11 86.29 53.83
N GLN A 297 5.19 86.95 53.39
CA GLN A 297 6.37 86.32 52.80
C GLN A 297 7.12 85.43 53.80
N GLN A 298 7.20 85.83 55.08
CA GLN A 298 7.77 84.99 56.14
C GLN A 298 6.98 83.70 56.41
N SER A 299 5.66 83.74 56.22
CA SER A 299 4.82 82.54 56.35
C SER A 299 5.12 81.55 55.23
N ILE A 300 5.24 82.04 53.99
CA ILE A 300 5.51 81.22 52.80
C ILE A 300 6.90 80.57 52.88
N THR A 301 7.94 81.32 53.25
CA THR A 301 9.30 80.76 53.39
C THR A 301 9.39 79.72 54.50
N ARG A 302 8.61 79.85 55.58
CA ARG A 302 8.51 78.82 56.63
C ARG A 302 7.87 77.51 56.15
N ILE A 303 6.95 77.56 55.18
CA ILE A 303 6.30 76.36 54.62
C ILE A 303 7.21 75.64 53.61
N MET A 304 8.01 76.40 52.85
CA MET A 304 8.87 75.87 51.77
C MET A 304 10.22 75.32 52.26
N ARG A 305 10.54 75.48 53.54
CA ARG A 305 11.79 75.03 54.19
C ARG A 305 11.69 73.58 54.66
#